data_AF-A0A9B2MNK0-F1
#
_entry.id   AF-A0A9B2MNK0-F1
#
_cell.length_a   1.000
_cell.length_b   1.000
_cell.length_c   1.000
_cell.angle_alpha   90.00
_cell.angle_beta   90.00
_cell.angle_gamma   90.00
#
_symmetry.space_group_name_H-M   'P 1'
#
loop_
_entity.id
_entity.type
_entity.pdbx_description
1 polymer ?
#
loop_
_entity_poly.entity_id
_entity_poly.type
_entity_poly.pdbx_seq_one_letter_code
_entity_poly.pdbx_strand_id
1 'polypeptide(L)'
;MRLYSRRVSLRESFLEILARRSLIPKRVNRLKGIYLFRAAVRLVLEYIEWLTEKSVVEEVSDDITINIRKAQEKKHEKKALTLEDRSYLLTRPEDRSSDDRKYIYELFKKFRVFKKYPEHLREILAGVCFYQYLRPDRVIVRQGREAENLYFIINGEVSASKVIIDRWTGESEEIDMGILSPGDIFGEVALLHEIPRSAAVFTKTAVDLIRIPRLEFDDVLRSPLKREWDILQDALVHFNYFKCWDEETIRECCILSKLKDFQPDEVLLGDGKGMVNHVHFLLEGECRLIEHMIVRKTHSVYGTQYELYDPEKDNAKKEPRLLKSLEMATKMDELEYEYETTKANGIDDAIDGSRDFIDYAQILLSSKATDRRMDFERSSVITTTLLDVMNEWQKITDVAEMLMREPSSTSQQRYPADVRTIFMQICTFNRGACFGLGENMINRRIVATSSVRCFLVPRYWLRIHNRANIWERVKLFLDSKFPTEGQLFEKFVTNRRWLEYKKTLIEDIGRQGRRIHSNVTIHDVPYAIRIANDIGAEM
;
A
#
# COMPACT_ATOMS: atom_id res chain seq x y z
N MET A 1 -52.23 -68.66 -67.21
CA MET A 1 -51.16 -68.72 -68.23
C MET A 1 -50.85 -67.30 -68.68
N ARG A 2 -49.66 -66.72 -68.66
CA ARG A 2 -48.27 -67.07 -68.31
C ARG A 2 -47.63 -65.70 -67.96
N LEU A 3 -47.12 -65.47 -66.74
CA LEU A 3 -45.72 -65.63 -66.36
C LEU A 3 -44.72 -65.08 -67.40
N TYR A 4 -44.29 -63.83 -67.19
CA TYR A 4 -42.90 -63.43 -67.44
C TYR A 4 -42.39 -62.60 -66.26
N SER A 5 -41.83 -63.32 -65.29
CA SER A 5 -41.01 -62.79 -64.21
C SER A 5 -39.75 -62.17 -64.83
N ARG A 6 -39.63 -60.84 -64.79
CA ARG A 6 -38.34 -60.16 -64.96
C ARG A 6 -37.54 -60.40 -63.67
N ARG A 7 -36.49 -61.22 -63.77
CA ARG A 7 -35.48 -61.35 -62.72
C ARG A 7 -34.80 -60.00 -62.54
N VAL A 8 -35.15 -59.31 -61.46
CA VAL A 8 -34.38 -58.18 -60.93
C VAL A 8 -32.99 -58.71 -60.58
N SER A 9 -31.93 -58.02 -61.00
CA SER A 9 -30.57 -58.51 -60.74
C SER A 9 -30.31 -58.49 -59.22
N LEU A 10 -29.58 -59.48 -58.71
CA LEU A 10 -29.13 -59.52 -57.30
C LEU A 10 -28.40 -58.24 -56.86
N ARG A 11 -27.89 -57.47 -57.83
CA ARG A 11 -27.19 -56.21 -57.60
C ARG A 11 -28.15 -55.04 -57.33
N GLU A 12 -29.34 -55.05 -57.94
CA GLU A 12 -30.36 -54.01 -57.73
C GLU A 12 -31.12 -54.20 -56.42
N SER A 13 -31.40 -55.46 -56.03
CA SER A 13 -31.97 -55.77 -54.72
C SER A 13 -30.98 -55.49 -53.57
N PHE A 14 -29.68 -55.66 -53.79
CA PHE A 14 -28.66 -55.23 -52.82
C PHE A 14 -28.58 -53.70 -52.68
N LEU A 15 -28.75 -52.94 -53.77
CA LEU A 15 -28.75 -51.48 -53.72
C LEU A 15 -30.00 -50.92 -53.05
N GLU A 16 -31.18 -51.54 -53.21
CA GLU A 16 -32.39 -51.15 -52.47
C GLU A 16 -32.29 -51.44 -50.97
N ILE A 17 -31.63 -52.55 -50.58
CA ILE A 17 -31.38 -52.88 -49.17
C ILE A 17 -30.37 -51.90 -48.54
N LEU A 18 -29.39 -51.42 -49.31
CA LEU A 18 -28.44 -50.39 -48.87
C LEU A 18 -29.07 -48.99 -48.83
N ALA A 19 -29.98 -48.67 -49.74
CA ALA A 19 -30.67 -47.37 -49.80
C ALA A 19 -31.70 -47.19 -48.67
N ARG A 20 -32.27 -48.27 -48.13
CA ARG A 20 -33.19 -48.23 -46.98
C ARG A 20 -32.50 -48.18 -45.61
N ARG A 21 -31.17 -48.03 -45.56
CA ARG A 21 -30.38 -47.89 -44.31
C ARG A 21 -29.71 -46.52 -44.14
N SER A 22 -30.35 -45.45 -44.61
CA SER A 22 -29.99 -44.08 -44.25
C SER A 22 -30.94 -43.44 -43.23
N LEU A 23 -31.58 -44.25 -42.37
CA LEU A 23 -31.95 -43.81 -41.02
C LEU A 23 -30.68 -43.86 -40.15
N ILE A 24 -29.72 -42.98 -40.45
CA ILE A 24 -28.70 -42.61 -39.47
C ILE A 24 -29.46 -41.73 -38.46
N PRO A 25 -29.72 -42.18 -37.23
CA PRO A 25 -30.12 -41.23 -36.20
C PRO A 25 -28.96 -40.25 -36.11
N LYS A 26 -29.22 -38.94 -36.19
CA LYS A 26 -28.22 -37.93 -35.80
C LYS A 26 -27.74 -38.33 -34.41
N ARG A 27 -26.60 -39.03 -34.33
CA ARG A 27 -25.91 -39.29 -33.09
C ARG A 27 -25.46 -37.91 -32.65
N VAL A 28 -26.23 -37.31 -31.74
CA VAL A 28 -25.73 -36.27 -30.83
C VAL A 28 -24.32 -36.73 -30.47
N ASN A 29 -23.31 -35.91 -30.78
CA ASN A 29 -21.89 -36.23 -30.68
C ASN A 29 -21.58 -36.96 -29.36
N ARG A 30 -21.73 -38.29 -29.33
CA ARG A 30 -21.35 -39.13 -28.22
C ARG A 30 -19.85 -39.20 -28.34
N LEU A 31 -19.17 -38.29 -27.64
CA LEU A 31 -17.75 -38.41 -27.34
C LEU A 31 -17.48 -39.89 -27.03
N LYS A 32 -16.56 -40.52 -27.77
CA LYS A 32 -16.21 -41.93 -27.54
C LYS A 32 -15.95 -42.11 -26.04
N GLY A 33 -16.38 -43.23 -25.42
CA GLY A 33 -16.27 -43.42 -23.97
C GLY A 33 -14.88 -43.13 -23.41
N ILE A 34 -13.83 -43.35 -24.20
CA ILE A 34 -12.44 -42.99 -23.86
C ILE A 34 -12.21 -41.47 -23.68
N TYR A 35 -12.87 -40.61 -24.45
CA TYR A 35 -12.76 -39.15 -24.29
C TYR A 35 -13.54 -38.65 -23.08
N LEU A 36 -14.71 -39.25 -22.79
CA LEU A 36 -15.47 -38.96 -21.56
C LEU A 36 -14.68 -39.39 -20.32
N PHE A 37 -14.09 -40.59 -20.36
CA PHE A 37 -13.22 -41.06 -19.29
C PHE A 37 -11.98 -40.16 -19.13
N ARG A 38 -11.30 -39.80 -20.22
CA ARG A 38 -10.17 -38.86 -20.17
C ARG A 38 -10.57 -37.49 -19.63
N ALA A 39 -11.75 -36.99 -19.99
CA ALA A 39 -12.27 -35.72 -19.47
C ALA A 39 -12.55 -35.82 -17.96
N ALA A 40 -13.19 -36.90 -17.51
CA ALA A 40 -13.43 -37.16 -16.10
C ALA A 40 -12.13 -37.28 -15.30
N VAL A 41 -11.15 -38.05 -15.80
CA VAL A 41 -9.82 -38.18 -15.17
C VAL A 41 -9.11 -36.83 -15.10
N ARG A 42 -9.16 -36.01 -16.14
CA ARG A 42 -8.59 -34.66 -16.12
C ARG A 42 -9.25 -33.77 -15.09
N LEU A 43 -10.58 -33.83 -14.98
CA LEU A 43 -11.32 -33.09 -13.98
C LEU A 43 -10.87 -33.53 -12.59
N VAL A 44 -10.85 -34.84 -12.29
CA VAL A 44 -10.34 -35.37 -11.02
C VAL A 44 -8.88 -34.97 -10.75
N LEU A 45 -8.02 -34.89 -11.76
CA LEU A 45 -6.62 -34.46 -11.58
C LEU A 45 -6.46 -32.96 -11.36
N GLU A 46 -7.30 -32.14 -11.99
CA GLU A 46 -7.37 -30.69 -11.77
C GLU A 46 -7.76 -30.39 -10.32
N TYR A 47 -8.65 -31.23 -9.84
CA TYR A 47 -9.29 -31.24 -8.55
C TYR A 47 -8.77 -32.44 -7.75
N ILE A 48 -7.46 -32.60 -7.56
CA ILE A 48 -6.95 -33.72 -6.73
C ILE A 48 -6.60 -33.25 -5.33
N GLU A 49 -6.00 -32.06 -5.20
CA GLU A 49 -5.49 -31.51 -3.94
C GLU A 49 -6.60 -31.36 -2.88
N TRP A 50 -7.74 -30.77 -3.24
CA TRP A 50 -8.95 -30.67 -2.41
C TRP A 50 -9.61 -32.02 -2.04
N LEU A 51 -9.52 -33.08 -2.87
CA LEU A 51 -10.08 -34.42 -2.57
C LEU A 51 -9.18 -35.18 -1.59
N THR A 52 -7.88 -34.86 -1.63
CA THR A 52 -6.88 -35.44 -0.73
C THR A 52 -6.70 -34.65 0.57
N GLU A 53 -7.36 -33.49 0.70
CA GLU A 53 -7.38 -32.65 1.89
C GLU A 53 -8.10 -33.41 3.01
N LYS A 54 -7.36 -34.29 3.70
CA LYS A 54 -7.87 -35.02 4.86
C LYS A 54 -8.27 -33.99 5.91
N SER A 55 -9.48 -34.10 6.45
CA SER A 55 -9.83 -33.46 7.72
C SER A 55 -8.72 -33.76 8.71
N VAL A 56 -8.00 -32.74 9.18
CA VAL A 56 -6.94 -32.92 10.17
C VAL A 56 -7.59 -33.50 11.42
N VAL A 57 -7.53 -34.83 11.57
CA VAL A 57 -7.84 -35.48 12.83
C VAL A 57 -6.81 -34.97 13.81
N GLU A 58 -7.29 -34.28 14.85
CA GLU A 58 -6.47 -33.62 15.85
C GLU A 58 -5.76 -34.65 16.73
N GLU A 59 -4.65 -35.20 16.25
CA GLU A 59 -3.65 -35.73 17.17
C GLU A 59 -2.84 -34.54 17.68
N VAL A 60 -3.26 -34.02 18.83
CA VAL A 60 -2.47 -33.08 19.63
C VAL A 60 -1.16 -33.79 19.99
N SER A 61 -0.06 -33.31 19.44
CA SER A 61 1.28 -33.77 19.83
C SER A 61 1.67 -33.06 21.13
N ASP A 62 2.38 -33.73 22.04
CA ASP A 62 2.76 -33.15 23.35
C ASP A 62 3.69 -31.93 23.24
N ASP A 63 4.25 -31.68 22.05
CA ASP A 63 5.13 -30.53 21.80
C ASP A 63 4.36 -29.22 21.59
N ILE A 64 4.40 -28.36 22.61
CA ILE A 64 3.76 -27.05 22.65
C ILE A 64 4.21 -26.16 21.46
N THR A 65 5.48 -26.24 21.06
CA THR A 65 6.05 -25.45 19.94
C THR A 65 5.50 -25.89 18.59
N ILE A 66 5.29 -27.19 18.39
CA ILE A 66 4.68 -27.74 17.18
C ILE A 66 3.20 -27.37 17.14
N ASN A 67 2.51 -27.39 18.28
CA ASN A 67 1.13 -26.96 18.38
C ASN A 67 0.94 -25.46 18.11
N ILE A 68 1.87 -24.61 18.59
CA ILE A 68 1.84 -23.16 18.31
C ILE A 68 2.12 -22.88 16.83
N ARG A 69 3.11 -23.54 16.21
CA ARG A 69 3.37 -23.42 14.76
C ARG A 69 2.18 -23.92 13.93
N LYS A 70 1.65 -25.11 14.22
CA LYS A 70 0.44 -25.64 13.59
C LYS A 70 -0.78 -24.75 13.81
N ALA A 71 -0.90 -24.07 14.96
CA ALA A 71 -1.98 -23.12 15.22
C ALA A 71 -1.83 -21.80 14.44
N GLN A 72 -0.59 -21.33 14.26
CA GLN A 72 -0.28 -20.15 13.43
C GLN A 72 -0.52 -20.44 11.93
N GLU A 73 -0.09 -21.60 11.43
CA GLU A 73 -0.38 -22.08 10.07
C GLU A 73 -1.89 -22.30 9.87
N LYS A 74 -2.59 -22.92 10.83
CA LYS A 74 -4.07 -23.05 10.82
C LYS A 74 -4.80 -21.71 10.82
N LYS A 75 -4.21 -20.62 11.34
CA LYS A 75 -4.84 -19.28 11.31
C LYS A 75 -4.90 -18.72 9.89
N HIS A 76 -3.98 -19.15 9.02
CA HIS A 76 -3.98 -18.85 7.58
C HIS A 76 -4.89 -19.80 6.78
N GLU A 77 -4.96 -21.09 7.15
CA GLU A 77 -5.75 -22.10 6.41
C GLU A 77 -7.25 -22.14 6.76
N LYS A 78 -7.68 -21.75 7.98
CA LYS A 78 -9.10 -21.82 8.44
C LYS A 78 -10.09 -20.86 7.75
N LYS A 79 -9.74 -20.30 6.58
CA LYS A 79 -10.62 -19.49 5.73
C LYS A 79 -10.82 -20.07 4.32
N ALA A 80 -10.41 -21.31 4.07
CA ALA A 80 -10.67 -21.97 2.80
C ALA A 80 -12.15 -22.41 2.69
N LEU A 81 -12.70 -22.34 1.48
CA LEU A 81 -14.01 -22.89 1.11
C LEU A 81 -14.11 -24.38 1.52
N THR A 82 -15.25 -24.81 2.07
CA THR A 82 -15.46 -26.24 2.37
C THR A 82 -15.70 -27.05 1.09
N LEU A 83 -15.58 -28.38 1.17
CA LEU A 83 -15.94 -29.28 0.06
C LEU A 83 -17.40 -29.10 -0.38
N GLU A 84 -18.31 -28.88 0.58
CA GLU A 84 -19.72 -28.59 0.30
C GLU A 84 -19.87 -27.27 -0.46
N ASP A 85 -19.24 -26.20 0.02
CA ASP A 85 -19.28 -24.87 -0.64
C ASP A 85 -18.83 -24.96 -2.09
N ARG A 86 -17.72 -25.67 -2.35
CA ARG A 86 -17.16 -25.83 -3.70
C ARG A 86 -18.09 -26.66 -4.58
N SER A 87 -18.80 -27.64 -4.03
CA SER A 87 -19.74 -28.46 -4.81
C SER A 87 -20.91 -27.64 -5.35
N TYR A 88 -21.51 -26.77 -4.53
CA TYR A 88 -22.55 -25.84 -4.98
C TYR A 88 -22.03 -24.84 -6.01
N LEU A 89 -20.81 -24.34 -5.82
CA LEU A 89 -20.17 -23.38 -6.72
C LEU A 89 -19.79 -23.96 -8.10
N LEU A 90 -19.48 -25.26 -8.17
CA LEU A 90 -19.16 -25.97 -9.41
C LEU A 90 -20.40 -26.24 -10.29
N THR A 91 -21.60 -26.24 -9.71
CA THR A 91 -22.85 -26.31 -10.47
C THR A 91 -22.94 -25.13 -11.42
N ARG A 92 -23.22 -25.41 -12.70
CA ARG A 92 -23.33 -24.39 -13.74
C ARG A 92 -24.51 -23.45 -13.44
N PRO A 93 -24.39 -22.13 -13.71
CA PRO A 93 -25.48 -21.17 -13.53
C PRO A 93 -26.85 -21.61 -14.08
N GLU A 94 -26.85 -22.23 -15.25
CA GLU A 94 -28.05 -22.75 -15.94
C GLU A 94 -28.74 -23.88 -15.16
N ASP A 95 -27.97 -24.69 -14.44
CA ASP A 95 -28.43 -25.89 -13.74
C ASP A 95 -28.69 -25.66 -12.24
N ARG A 96 -28.44 -24.45 -11.72
CA ARG A 96 -28.60 -24.14 -10.28
C ARG A 96 -30.07 -24.07 -9.88
N SER A 97 -30.44 -24.85 -8.86
CA SER A 97 -31.77 -24.75 -8.23
C SER A 97 -31.93 -23.45 -7.45
N SER A 98 -33.18 -23.13 -7.08
CA SER A 98 -33.44 -21.95 -6.24
C SER A 98 -32.73 -22.04 -4.88
N ASP A 99 -32.55 -23.23 -4.34
CA ASP A 99 -31.91 -23.42 -3.03
C ASP A 99 -30.38 -23.35 -3.14
N ASP A 100 -29.80 -23.84 -4.25
CA ASP A 100 -28.37 -23.65 -4.54
C ASP A 100 -28.03 -22.17 -4.64
N ARG A 101 -28.87 -21.39 -5.34
CA ARG A 101 -28.68 -19.93 -5.47
C ARG A 101 -28.73 -19.22 -4.12
N LYS A 102 -29.68 -19.61 -3.25
CA LYS A 102 -29.76 -19.08 -1.88
C LYS A 102 -28.51 -19.44 -1.07
N TYR A 103 -28.03 -20.67 -1.18
CA TYR A 103 -26.81 -21.10 -0.49
C TYR A 103 -25.58 -20.31 -0.94
N ILE A 104 -25.39 -20.16 -2.26
CA ILE A 104 -24.28 -19.36 -2.82
C ILE A 104 -24.42 -17.89 -2.42
N TYR A 105 -25.63 -17.35 -2.37
CA TYR A 105 -25.88 -16.00 -1.87
C TYR A 105 -25.45 -15.83 -0.40
N GLU A 106 -25.80 -16.77 0.48
CA GLU A 106 -25.34 -16.77 1.87
C GLU A 106 -23.81 -16.90 1.98
N LEU A 107 -23.19 -17.67 1.08
CA LEU A 107 -21.74 -17.77 0.97
C LEU A 107 -21.11 -16.43 0.55
N PHE A 108 -21.72 -15.72 -0.40
CA PHE A 108 -21.26 -14.40 -0.84
C PHE A 108 -21.34 -13.35 0.28
N LYS A 109 -22.26 -13.48 1.24
CA LYS A 109 -22.27 -12.61 2.44
C LYS A 109 -21.01 -12.77 3.30
N LYS A 110 -20.41 -13.96 3.31
CA LYS A 110 -19.21 -14.26 4.10
C LYS A 110 -17.95 -13.63 3.47
N PHE A 111 -17.87 -13.58 2.14
CA PHE A 111 -16.70 -13.07 1.43
C PHE A 111 -16.56 -11.54 1.51
N ARG A 112 -15.36 -11.06 1.83
CA ARG A 112 -15.05 -9.63 1.96
C ARG A 112 -15.32 -8.85 0.68
N VAL A 113 -14.94 -9.43 -0.46
CA VAL A 113 -15.09 -8.87 -1.81
C VAL A 113 -16.53 -8.42 -2.08
N PHE A 114 -17.50 -9.26 -1.73
CA PHE A 114 -18.90 -9.03 -2.11
C PHE A 114 -19.64 -8.12 -1.12
N LYS A 115 -19.09 -7.86 0.08
CA LYS A 115 -19.72 -6.96 1.06
C LYS A 115 -19.89 -5.53 0.56
N LYS A 116 -19.08 -5.11 -0.43
CA LYS A 116 -19.19 -3.77 -1.03
C LYS A 116 -20.41 -3.61 -1.95
N TYR A 117 -21.00 -4.72 -2.43
CA TYR A 117 -22.13 -4.68 -3.34
C TYR A 117 -23.48 -4.82 -2.60
N PRO A 118 -24.50 -4.06 -3.01
CA PRO A 118 -25.89 -4.21 -2.54
C PRO A 118 -26.41 -5.65 -2.57
N GLU A 119 -27.40 -5.96 -1.72
CA GLU A 119 -28.01 -7.30 -1.61
C GLU A 119 -28.55 -7.82 -2.94
N HIS A 120 -29.29 -6.98 -3.68
CA HIS A 120 -29.83 -7.37 -4.99
C HIS A 120 -28.74 -7.75 -6.00
N LEU A 121 -27.61 -7.02 -6.05
CA LEU A 121 -26.50 -7.35 -6.94
C LEU A 121 -25.84 -8.66 -6.52
N ARG A 122 -25.69 -8.92 -5.22
CA ARG A 122 -25.13 -10.18 -4.73
C ARG A 122 -25.99 -11.39 -5.09
N GLU A 123 -27.31 -11.25 -5.01
CA GLU A 123 -28.24 -12.31 -5.40
C GLU A 123 -28.15 -12.64 -6.90
N ILE A 124 -28.11 -11.60 -7.75
CA ILE A 124 -27.93 -11.78 -9.20
C ILE A 124 -26.57 -12.45 -9.48
N LEU A 125 -25.49 -11.97 -8.86
CA LEU A 125 -24.15 -12.53 -9.01
C LEU A 125 -24.07 -14.00 -8.58
N ALA A 126 -24.76 -14.39 -7.50
CA ALA A 126 -24.84 -15.78 -7.06
C ALA A 126 -25.52 -16.69 -8.09
N GLY A 127 -26.43 -16.13 -8.91
CA GLY A 127 -27.06 -16.84 -10.02
C GLY A 127 -26.12 -17.06 -11.21
N VAL A 128 -25.32 -16.06 -11.56
CA VAL A 128 -24.59 -16.01 -12.85
C VAL A 128 -23.10 -16.39 -12.76
N CYS A 129 -22.55 -16.48 -11.55
CA CYS A 129 -21.12 -16.68 -11.35
C CYS A 129 -20.63 -18.08 -11.73
N PHE A 130 -19.38 -18.18 -12.17
CA PHE A 130 -18.68 -19.46 -12.37
C PHE A 130 -17.55 -19.60 -11.37
N TYR A 131 -17.36 -20.79 -10.81
CA TYR A 131 -16.22 -21.08 -9.96
C TYR A 131 -15.09 -21.71 -10.76
N GLN A 132 -13.86 -21.33 -10.42
CA GLN A 132 -12.65 -21.87 -11.03
C GLN A 132 -11.56 -22.06 -9.97
N TYR A 133 -11.08 -23.30 -9.84
CA TYR A 133 -9.88 -23.61 -9.06
C TYR A 133 -8.65 -23.61 -9.97
N LEU A 134 -7.56 -23.00 -9.51
CA LEU A 134 -6.29 -23.02 -10.23
C LEU A 134 -5.14 -23.35 -9.28
N ARG A 135 -4.30 -24.29 -9.71
CA ARG A 135 -3.04 -24.62 -9.02
C ARG A 135 -2.01 -23.48 -9.15
N PRO A 136 -0.95 -23.48 -8.33
CA PRO A 136 0.18 -22.56 -8.52
C PRO A 136 0.76 -22.60 -9.94
N ASP A 137 1.40 -21.50 -10.34
CA ASP A 137 2.11 -21.32 -11.62
C ASP A 137 1.24 -21.50 -12.88
N ARG A 138 -0.03 -21.11 -12.78
CA ARG A 138 -1.00 -21.11 -13.89
C ARG A 138 -1.28 -19.70 -14.36
N VAL A 139 -1.20 -19.51 -15.67
CA VAL A 139 -1.59 -18.25 -16.32
C VAL A 139 -3.10 -18.19 -16.45
N ILE A 140 -3.71 -17.20 -15.80
CA ILE A 140 -5.16 -16.94 -15.81
C ILE A 140 -5.51 -16.06 -17.01
N VAL A 141 -4.74 -15.00 -17.18
CA VAL A 141 -4.95 -13.96 -18.19
C VAL A 141 -3.61 -13.70 -18.88
N ARG A 142 -3.66 -13.53 -20.20
CA ARG A 142 -2.49 -13.16 -21.00
C ARG A 142 -2.62 -11.73 -21.49
N GLN A 143 -1.54 -10.97 -21.37
CA GLN A 143 -1.44 -9.63 -21.92
C GLN A 143 -1.73 -9.64 -23.44
N GLY A 144 -2.39 -8.58 -23.92
CA GLY A 144 -2.71 -8.38 -25.33
C GLY A 144 -3.93 -9.16 -25.84
N ARG A 145 -4.50 -10.08 -25.05
CA ARG A 145 -5.74 -10.79 -25.42
C ARG A 145 -6.97 -9.94 -25.18
N GLU A 146 -8.07 -10.25 -25.85
CA GLU A 146 -9.36 -9.63 -25.56
C GLU A 146 -9.91 -10.08 -24.20
N ALA A 147 -10.67 -9.19 -23.57
CA ALA A 147 -11.26 -9.44 -22.26
C ALA A 147 -12.66 -10.05 -22.39
N GLU A 148 -12.79 -11.28 -21.92
CA GLU A 148 -14.07 -12.02 -21.92
C GLU A 148 -14.67 -12.20 -20.53
N ASN A 149 -13.89 -12.06 -19.46
CA ASN A 149 -14.31 -12.42 -18.11
C ASN A 149 -13.70 -11.50 -17.05
N LEU A 150 -14.43 -11.26 -15.96
CA LEU A 150 -13.95 -10.64 -14.73
C LEU A 150 -13.63 -11.73 -13.71
N TYR A 151 -12.63 -11.53 -12.85
CA TYR A 151 -12.26 -12.49 -11.80
C TYR A 151 -12.24 -11.85 -10.41
N PHE A 152 -12.81 -12.56 -9.45
CA PHE A 152 -12.75 -12.25 -8.02
C PHE A 152 -11.89 -13.28 -7.30
N ILE A 153 -10.95 -12.82 -6.47
CA ILE A 153 -10.07 -13.70 -5.69
C ILE A 153 -10.73 -14.01 -4.35
N ILE A 154 -11.10 -15.28 -4.16
CA ILE A 154 -11.71 -15.76 -2.91
C ILE A 154 -10.65 -16.28 -1.95
N ASN A 155 -9.68 -17.02 -2.48
CA ASN A 155 -8.56 -17.58 -1.74
C ASN A 155 -7.32 -17.67 -2.63
N GLY A 156 -6.14 -17.63 -2.03
CA GLY A 156 -4.86 -17.65 -2.73
C GLY A 156 -4.36 -16.27 -3.20
N GLU A 157 -3.19 -16.27 -3.82
CA GLU A 157 -2.48 -15.07 -4.28
C GLU A 157 -2.13 -15.20 -5.75
N VAL A 158 -2.27 -14.10 -6.49
CA VAL A 158 -1.88 -14.01 -7.90
C VAL A 158 -0.91 -12.86 -8.09
N SER A 159 0.05 -13.01 -8.99
CA SER A 159 0.91 -11.91 -9.42
C SER A 159 0.41 -11.37 -10.76
N ALA A 160 0.46 -10.05 -10.91
CA ALA A 160 0.27 -9.40 -12.20
C ALA A 160 1.64 -8.92 -12.71
N SER A 161 1.97 -9.21 -13.97
CA SER A 161 3.17 -8.67 -14.62
C SER A 161 2.83 -8.12 -16.00
N LYS A 162 3.54 -7.09 -16.41
CA LYS A 162 3.38 -6.44 -17.72
C LYS A 162 4.70 -6.48 -18.45
N VAL A 163 4.70 -7.04 -19.65
CA VAL A 163 5.86 -7.03 -20.55
C VAL A 163 5.74 -5.80 -21.44
N ILE A 164 6.69 -4.88 -21.33
CA ILE A 164 6.82 -3.72 -22.21
C ILE A 164 7.97 -3.98 -23.17
N ILE A 165 7.74 -3.78 -24.46
CA ILE A 165 8.77 -3.85 -25.48
C ILE A 165 9.16 -2.43 -25.82
N ASP A 166 10.41 -2.06 -25.56
CA ASP A 166 10.92 -0.75 -25.95
C ASP A 166 10.96 -0.65 -27.47
N ARG A 167 10.36 0.41 -28.01
CA ARG A 167 10.22 0.64 -29.44
C ARG A 167 11.56 0.92 -30.12
N TRP A 168 12.56 1.43 -29.39
CA TRP A 168 13.85 1.80 -29.95
C TRP A 168 14.91 0.71 -29.79
N THR A 169 14.95 0.03 -28.65
CA THR A 169 15.94 -1.04 -28.38
C THR A 169 15.43 -2.43 -28.77
N GLY A 170 14.10 -2.63 -28.81
CA GLY A 170 13.49 -3.94 -29.01
C GLY A 170 13.61 -4.86 -27.80
N GLU A 171 14.16 -4.37 -26.69
CA GLU A 171 14.29 -5.14 -25.45
C GLU A 171 12.93 -5.25 -24.76
N SER A 172 12.64 -6.43 -24.23
CA SER A 172 11.45 -6.69 -23.43
C SER A 172 11.79 -6.56 -21.94
N GLU A 173 11.20 -5.58 -21.28
CA GLU A 173 11.26 -5.43 -19.84
C GLU A 173 9.97 -5.97 -19.21
N GLU A 174 10.11 -6.87 -18.23
CA GLU A 174 8.98 -7.36 -17.44
C GLU A 174 8.85 -6.53 -16.16
N ILE A 175 7.73 -5.81 -16.05
CA ILE A 175 7.39 -4.99 -14.90
C ILE A 175 6.44 -5.77 -14.00
N ASP A 176 6.87 -6.01 -12.75
CA ASP A 176 6.00 -6.57 -11.72
C ASP A 176 4.98 -5.50 -11.28
N MET A 177 3.69 -5.77 -11.53
CA MET A 177 2.59 -4.88 -11.16
C MET A 177 2.13 -5.13 -9.71
N GLY A 178 2.67 -6.18 -9.07
CA GLY A 178 2.40 -6.53 -7.69
C GLY A 178 1.59 -7.81 -7.51
N ILE A 179 1.28 -8.11 -6.25
CA ILE A 179 0.54 -9.30 -5.82
C ILE A 179 -0.88 -8.86 -5.42
N LEU A 180 -1.88 -9.59 -5.95
CA LEU A 180 -3.27 -9.44 -5.57
C LEU A 180 -3.66 -10.57 -4.60
N SER A 181 -4.40 -10.22 -3.56
CA SER A 181 -4.73 -11.08 -2.43
C SER A 181 -6.24 -11.36 -2.34
N PRO A 182 -6.69 -12.28 -1.48
CA PRO A 182 -8.11 -12.55 -1.28
C PRO A 182 -8.88 -11.29 -0.87
N GLY A 183 -9.85 -10.88 -1.68
CA GLY A 183 -10.47 -9.54 -1.54
C GLY A 183 -10.39 -8.70 -2.81
N ASP A 184 -9.36 -8.92 -3.63
CA ASP A 184 -9.11 -8.13 -4.82
C ASP A 184 -9.85 -8.68 -6.05
N ILE A 185 -10.01 -7.80 -7.04
CA ILE A 185 -10.66 -8.05 -8.32
C ILE A 185 -9.61 -7.81 -9.41
N PHE A 186 -9.63 -8.60 -10.48
CA PHE A 186 -8.83 -8.29 -11.65
C PHE A 186 -9.55 -8.59 -12.97
N GLY A 187 -9.16 -7.84 -13.99
CA GLY A 187 -9.69 -7.97 -15.34
C GLY A 187 -10.89 -7.07 -15.65
N GLU A 188 -11.28 -6.19 -14.74
CA GLU A 188 -12.33 -5.19 -14.91
C GLU A 188 -11.94 -4.13 -15.94
N VAL A 189 -10.70 -3.66 -15.92
CA VAL A 189 -10.25 -2.52 -16.74
C VAL A 189 -10.45 -2.78 -18.23
N ALA A 190 -10.03 -3.96 -18.68
CA ALA A 190 -10.11 -4.35 -20.07
C ALA A 190 -11.57 -4.54 -20.54
N LEU A 191 -12.47 -4.91 -19.63
CA LEU A 191 -13.91 -4.95 -19.91
C LEU A 191 -14.54 -3.56 -19.93
N LEU A 192 -14.18 -2.70 -18.97
CA LEU A 192 -14.71 -1.33 -18.84
C LEU A 192 -14.40 -0.47 -20.06
N HIS A 193 -13.14 -0.51 -20.51
CA HIS A 193 -12.63 0.33 -21.60
C HIS A 193 -12.60 -0.35 -22.95
N GLU A 194 -13.01 -1.62 -23.04
CA GLU A 194 -13.02 -2.39 -24.29
C GLU A 194 -11.64 -2.46 -24.95
N ILE A 195 -10.59 -2.51 -24.12
CA ILE A 195 -9.19 -2.62 -24.54
C ILE A 195 -8.69 -4.06 -24.34
N PRO A 196 -7.63 -4.48 -25.06
CA PRO A 196 -6.97 -5.75 -24.74
C PRO A 196 -6.40 -5.73 -23.31
N ARG A 197 -6.16 -6.91 -22.76
CA ARG A 197 -5.58 -7.11 -21.43
C ARG A 197 -4.25 -6.38 -21.29
N SER A 198 -4.18 -5.43 -20.37
CA SER A 198 -2.99 -4.61 -20.13
C SER A 198 -1.83 -5.38 -19.50
N ALA A 199 -2.11 -6.45 -18.75
CA ALA A 199 -1.12 -7.25 -18.04
C ALA A 199 -1.45 -8.75 -18.10
N ALA A 200 -0.45 -9.58 -17.89
CA ALA A 200 -0.59 -11.00 -17.64
C ALA A 200 -0.81 -11.23 -16.13
N VAL A 201 -1.61 -12.25 -15.80
CA VAL A 201 -1.88 -12.63 -14.40
C VAL A 201 -1.64 -14.12 -14.23
N PHE A 202 -0.84 -14.48 -13.25
CA PHE A 202 -0.50 -15.87 -12.93
C PHE A 202 -0.67 -16.17 -11.44
N THR A 203 -1.05 -17.41 -11.12
CA THR A 203 -1.22 -17.87 -9.74
C THR A 203 0.14 -18.08 -9.07
N LYS A 204 0.32 -17.53 -7.86
CA LYS A 204 1.48 -17.81 -7.00
C LYS A 204 1.22 -18.97 -6.06
N THR A 205 0.01 -19.07 -5.54
CA THR A 205 -0.45 -20.17 -4.70
C THR A 205 -1.63 -20.90 -5.37
N ALA A 206 -2.23 -21.88 -4.69
CA ALA A 206 -3.51 -22.43 -5.13
C ALA A 206 -4.60 -21.37 -4.93
N VAL A 207 -5.37 -21.08 -5.99
CA VAL A 207 -6.32 -19.96 -6.02
C VAL A 207 -7.72 -20.44 -6.31
N ASP A 208 -8.66 -19.98 -5.47
CA ASP A 208 -10.09 -20.12 -5.67
C ASP A 208 -10.63 -18.82 -6.28
N LEU A 209 -11.16 -18.89 -7.49
CA LEU A 209 -11.65 -17.73 -8.25
C LEU A 209 -13.13 -17.83 -8.54
N ILE A 210 -13.79 -16.68 -8.52
CA ILE A 210 -15.11 -16.52 -9.10
C ILE A 210 -15.00 -15.71 -10.38
N ARG A 211 -15.43 -16.30 -11.49
CA ARG A 211 -15.41 -15.74 -12.83
C ARG A 211 -16.80 -15.25 -13.23
N ILE A 212 -16.89 -14.03 -13.73
CA ILE A 212 -18.11 -13.47 -14.32
C ILE A 212 -17.88 -13.23 -15.83
N PRO A 213 -18.70 -13.81 -16.72
CA PRO A 213 -18.61 -13.55 -18.16
C PRO A 213 -18.91 -12.10 -18.52
N ARG A 214 -18.39 -11.64 -19.67
CA ARG A 214 -18.58 -10.27 -20.17
C ARG A 214 -20.05 -9.85 -20.27
N LEU A 215 -20.92 -10.72 -20.76
CA LEU A 215 -22.36 -10.41 -20.90
C LEU A 215 -22.97 -10.04 -19.55
N GLU A 216 -22.73 -10.87 -18.54
CA GLU A 216 -23.22 -10.65 -17.17
C GLU A 216 -22.54 -9.45 -16.49
N PHE A 217 -21.27 -9.21 -16.82
CA PHE A 217 -20.55 -8.03 -16.37
C PHE A 217 -21.18 -6.73 -16.90
N ASP A 218 -21.48 -6.69 -18.20
CA ASP A 218 -22.05 -5.53 -18.87
C ASP A 218 -23.42 -5.16 -18.27
N ASP A 219 -24.23 -6.16 -17.93
CA ASP A 219 -25.56 -5.95 -17.35
C ASP A 219 -25.54 -5.58 -15.86
N VAL A 220 -24.67 -6.21 -15.06
CA VAL A 220 -24.73 -6.14 -13.58
C VAL A 220 -23.65 -5.25 -12.97
N LEU A 221 -22.41 -5.37 -13.45
CA LEU A 221 -21.22 -4.83 -12.78
C LEU A 221 -20.61 -3.61 -13.46
N ARG A 222 -20.88 -3.38 -14.75
CA ARG A 222 -20.28 -2.27 -15.51
C ARG A 222 -20.63 -0.92 -14.92
N SER A 223 -21.90 -0.70 -14.59
CA SER A 223 -22.37 0.57 -14.00
C SER A 223 -21.70 0.92 -12.67
N PRO A 224 -21.70 0.05 -11.64
CA PRO A 224 -21.04 0.36 -10.37
C PRO A 224 -19.51 0.51 -10.50
N LEU A 225 -18.85 -0.36 -11.27
CA LEU A 225 -17.39 -0.29 -11.45
C LEU A 225 -16.96 0.93 -12.26
N LYS A 226 -17.76 1.35 -13.25
CA LYS A 226 -17.51 2.59 -13.99
C LYS A 226 -17.61 3.81 -13.08
N ARG A 227 -18.57 3.86 -12.15
CA ARG A 227 -18.63 4.95 -11.16
C ARG A 227 -17.42 4.97 -10.24
N GLU A 228 -16.97 3.81 -9.75
CA GLU A 228 -15.73 3.72 -8.96
C GLU A 228 -14.53 4.26 -9.76
N TRP A 229 -14.45 3.90 -11.04
CA TRP A 229 -13.42 4.39 -11.96
C TRP A 229 -13.49 5.90 -12.20
N ASP A 230 -14.69 6.44 -12.46
CA ASP A 230 -14.89 7.87 -12.70
C ASP A 230 -14.46 8.69 -11.47
N ILE A 231 -14.75 8.20 -10.25
CA ILE A 231 -14.28 8.83 -9.00
C ILE A 231 -12.75 8.85 -8.92
N LEU A 232 -12.07 7.75 -9.28
CA LEU A 232 -10.61 7.68 -9.31
C LEU A 232 -10.01 8.64 -10.33
N GLN A 233 -10.61 8.71 -11.52
CA GLN A 233 -10.17 9.60 -12.58
C GLN A 233 -10.38 11.07 -12.22
N ASP A 234 -11.55 11.41 -11.68
CA ASP A 234 -11.84 12.76 -11.17
C ASP A 234 -10.83 13.14 -10.07
N ALA A 235 -10.55 12.23 -9.13
CA ALA A 235 -9.55 12.44 -8.09
C ALA A 235 -8.16 12.79 -8.67
N LEU A 236 -7.70 12.12 -9.74
CA LEU A 236 -6.44 12.44 -10.40
C LEU A 236 -6.43 13.84 -11.02
N VAL A 237 -7.53 14.26 -11.66
CA VAL A 237 -7.64 15.57 -12.32
C VAL A 237 -7.49 16.74 -11.33
N HIS A 238 -7.86 16.53 -10.06
CA HIS A 238 -7.71 17.54 -9.02
C HIS A 238 -6.25 17.90 -8.71
N PHE A 239 -5.30 17.03 -9.03
CA PHE A 239 -3.89 17.28 -8.75
C PHE A 239 -3.16 17.83 -9.97
N ASN A 240 -2.53 18.98 -9.80
CA ASN A 240 -1.72 19.61 -10.85
C ASN A 240 -0.53 18.75 -11.32
N TYR A 241 -0.09 17.78 -10.51
CA TYR A 241 1.02 16.89 -10.83
C TYR A 241 0.76 16.01 -12.07
N PHE A 242 -0.51 15.64 -12.32
CA PHE A 242 -0.87 14.68 -13.37
C PHE A 242 -1.35 15.35 -14.68
N LYS A 243 -1.31 16.68 -14.78
CA LYS A 243 -1.83 17.41 -15.96
C LYS A 243 -1.13 17.06 -17.29
N CYS A 244 0.14 16.66 -17.23
CA CYS A 244 0.93 16.33 -18.42
C CYS A 244 0.94 14.84 -18.75
N TRP A 245 0.02 14.06 -18.19
CA TRP A 245 -0.05 12.62 -18.40
C TRP A 245 -0.98 12.26 -19.55
N ASP A 246 -0.60 11.23 -20.29
CA ASP A 246 -1.42 10.73 -21.39
C ASP A 246 -2.54 9.87 -20.81
N GLU A 247 -3.64 9.72 -21.53
CA GLU A 247 -4.77 8.92 -21.07
C GLU A 247 -4.39 7.47 -20.72
N GLU A 248 -3.45 6.86 -21.45
CA GLU A 248 -2.97 5.51 -21.14
C GLU A 248 -2.26 5.46 -19.78
N THR A 249 -1.40 6.44 -19.48
CA THR A 249 -0.71 6.52 -18.19
C THR A 249 -1.66 6.84 -17.03
N ILE A 250 -2.67 7.69 -17.26
CA ILE A 250 -3.72 7.96 -16.27
C ILE A 250 -4.51 6.69 -15.98
N ARG A 251 -4.88 5.94 -17.03
CA ARG A 251 -5.58 4.66 -16.88
C ARG A 251 -4.73 3.71 -16.04
N GLU A 252 -3.47 3.47 -16.40
CA GLU A 252 -2.58 2.58 -15.65
C GLU A 252 -2.41 3.00 -14.18
N CYS A 253 -2.32 4.30 -13.92
CA CYS A 253 -2.32 4.82 -12.56
C CYS A 253 -3.58 4.42 -11.81
N CYS A 254 -4.77 4.65 -12.39
CA CYS A 254 -6.04 4.28 -11.77
C CYS A 254 -6.13 2.78 -11.43
N ILE A 255 -5.58 1.90 -12.28
CA ILE A 255 -5.59 0.44 -12.04
C ILE A 255 -4.81 0.09 -10.77
N LEU A 256 -3.63 0.68 -10.61
CA LEU A 256 -2.71 0.38 -9.52
C LEU A 256 -3.06 1.13 -8.24
N SER A 257 -3.86 2.19 -8.35
CA SER A 257 -4.15 3.10 -7.26
C SER A 257 -5.32 2.63 -6.41
N LYS A 258 -5.33 3.06 -5.15
CA LYS A 258 -6.40 2.72 -4.19
C LYS A 258 -6.88 3.98 -3.50
N LEU A 259 -8.19 4.11 -3.33
CA LEU A 259 -8.76 5.09 -2.42
C LEU A 259 -8.83 4.49 -1.02
N LYS A 260 -8.26 5.19 -0.05
CA LYS A 260 -8.35 4.81 1.36
C LYS A 260 -8.82 5.99 2.20
N ASP A 261 -9.83 5.73 3.00
CA ASP A 261 -10.30 6.62 4.04
C ASP A 261 -9.59 6.25 5.36
N PHE A 262 -9.01 7.26 6.00
CA PHE A 262 -8.32 7.20 7.27
C PHE A 262 -9.18 7.89 8.33
N GLN A 263 -9.27 7.28 9.51
CA GLN A 263 -9.98 7.88 10.64
C GLN A 263 -9.09 8.93 11.32
N PRO A 264 -9.67 9.89 12.06
CA PRO A 264 -8.90 10.80 12.90
C PRO A 264 -7.94 10.02 13.81
N ASP A 265 -6.74 10.54 14.00
CA ASP A 265 -5.64 9.95 14.77
C ASP A 265 -5.00 8.67 14.18
N GLU A 266 -5.44 8.20 13.00
CA GLU A 266 -4.77 7.10 12.30
C GLU A 266 -3.42 7.55 11.72
N VAL A 267 -2.39 6.70 11.85
CA VAL A 267 -1.06 6.94 11.26
C VAL A 267 -1.08 6.52 9.80
N LEU A 268 -0.83 7.47 8.90
CA LEU A 268 -0.74 7.22 7.45
C LEU A 268 0.62 6.64 7.08
N LEU A 269 1.69 7.24 7.61
CA LEU A 269 3.08 6.92 7.28
C LEU A 269 4.00 7.25 8.46
N GLY A 270 4.88 6.31 8.86
CA GLY A 270 5.97 6.57 9.81
C GLY A 270 6.36 5.35 10.65
N ASP A 271 7.64 5.28 11.06
CA ASP A 271 8.20 4.25 11.94
C ASP A 271 7.88 2.79 11.56
N GLY A 272 8.00 2.48 10.27
CA GLY A 272 7.71 1.14 9.73
C GLY A 272 6.23 0.76 9.74
N LYS A 273 5.35 1.68 10.14
CA LYS A 273 3.89 1.54 10.13
C LYS A 273 3.28 2.37 8.99
N GLY A 274 2.10 1.95 8.54
CA GLY A 274 1.38 2.60 7.45
C GLY A 274 1.72 2.04 6.07
N MET A 275 1.29 2.72 5.02
CA MET A 275 1.39 2.24 3.63
C MET A 275 2.68 2.69 2.96
N VAL A 276 3.83 2.24 3.49
CA VAL A 276 5.18 2.72 3.11
C VAL A 276 5.52 2.57 1.62
N ASN A 277 4.93 1.58 0.94
CA ASN A 277 5.14 1.34 -0.49
C ASN A 277 4.28 2.23 -1.41
N HIS A 278 3.43 3.08 -0.85
CA HIS A 278 2.52 3.96 -1.60
C HIS A 278 2.81 5.43 -1.29
N VAL A 279 2.72 6.24 -2.35
CA VAL A 279 2.66 7.68 -2.27
C VAL A 279 1.21 8.06 -2.00
N HIS A 280 1.01 8.95 -1.04
CA HIS A 280 -0.29 9.39 -0.58
C HIS A 280 -0.58 10.76 -1.19
N PHE A 281 -1.72 10.89 -1.86
CA PHE A 281 -2.26 12.14 -2.38
C PHE A 281 -3.53 12.49 -1.63
N LEU A 282 -3.53 13.63 -0.94
CA LEU A 282 -4.60 14.04 -0.03
C LEU A 282 -5.76 14.66 -0.81
N LEU A 283 -6.91 13.98 -0.84
CA LEU A 283 -8.12 14.46 -1.53
C LEU A 283 -9.00 15.31 -0.61
N GLU A 284 -9.22 14.85 0.61
CA GLU A 284 -10.08 15.51 1.61
C GLU A 284 -9.48 15.32 3.00
N GLY A 285 -9.73 16.28 3.88
CA GLY A 285 -9.22 16.29 5.26
C GLY A 285 -7.85 16.93 5.42
N GLU A 286 -7.34 16.85 6.65
CA GLU A 286 -6.08 17.44 7.08
C GLU A 286 -5.21 16.41 7.79
N CYS A 287 -3.93 16.36 7.46
CA CYS A 287 -2.93 15.56 8.15
C CYS A 287 -1.89 16.47 8.79
N ARG A 288 -1.24 15.99 9.86
CA ARG A 288 -0.10 16.69 10.46
C ARG A 288 1.14 15.82 10.43
N LEU A 289 2.26 16.44 10.13
CA LEU A 289 3.59 15.85 10.28
C LEU A 289 4.08 16.10 11.70
N ILE A 290 4.47 15.03 12.38
CA ILE A 290 4.93 15.07 13.75
C ILE A 290 6.30 14.42 13.78
N GLU A 291 7.27 15.09 14.39
CA GLU A 291 8.57 14.51 14.71
C GLU A 291 8.66 14.28 16.20
N HIS A 292 9.24 13.14 16.58
CA HIS A 292 9.54 12.86 17.98
C HIS A 292 11.02 13.02 18.23
N MET A 293 11.37 13.64 19.35
CA MET A 293 12.74 13.82 19.79
C MET A 293 12.88 13.38 21.24
N ILE A 294 14.03 12.83 21.60
CA ILE A 294 14.28 12.36 22.95
C ILE A 294 15.12 13.42 23.65
N VAL A 295 14.61 13.95 24.77
CA VAL A 295 15.25 15.04 25.50
C VAL A 295 15.51 14.60 26.93
N ARG A 296 16.74 14.81 27.40
CA ARG A 296 17.12 14.70 28.80
C ARG A 296 16.90 16.04 29.49
N LYS A 297 16.21 16.02 30.62
CA LYS A 297 15.97 17.19 31.47
C LYS A 297 16.86 17.11 32.71
N THR A 298 17.73 18.08 32.89
CA THR A 298 18.58 18.21 34.07
C THR A 298 18.18 19.44 34.87
N HIS A 299 18.08 19.29 36.19
CA HIS A 299 17.77 20.38 37.10
C HIS A 299 19.08 20.88 37.72
N SER A 300 19.45 22.13 37.42
CA SER A 300 20.63 22.81 37.98
C SER A 300 20.20 23.97 38.88
N VAL A 301 21.14 24.47 39.69
CA VAL A 301 20.97 25.66 40.55
C VAL A 301 20.63 26.90 39.71
N TYR A 302 21.06 26.94 38.45
CA TYR A 302 20.83 28.04 37.51
C TYR A 302 19.57 27.86 36.65
N GLY A 303 18.76 26.82 36.90
CA GLY A 303 17.51 26.54 36.18
C GLY A 303 17.45 25.16 35.54
N THR A 304 16.39 24.91 34.78
CA THR A 304 16.19 23.68 34.03
C THR A 304 17.03 23.72 32.74
N GLN A 305 17.87 22.71 32.53
CA GLN A 305 18.60 22.48 31.29
C GLN A 305 18.00 21.32 30.52
N TYR A 306 18.05 21.42 29.20
CA TYR A 306 17.58 20.42 28.26
C TYR A 306 18.74 20.02 27.37
N GLU A 307 18.86 18.74 27.05
CA GLU A 307 19.86 18.20 26.13
C GLU A 307 19.21 17.12 25.26
N LEU A 308 19.60 17.02 23.97
CA LEU A 308 19.19 15.89 23.13
C LEU A 308 19.80 14.60 23.67
N TYR A 309 18.95 13.61 23.90
CA TYR A 309 19.35 12.29 24.37
C TYR A 309 19.57 11.36 23.18
N ASP A 310 20.80 10.91 23.03
CA ASP A 310 21.19 9.92 22.02
C ASP A 310 21.41 8.57 22.72
N PRO A 311 20.54 7.56 22.49
CA PRO A 311 20.61 6.27 23.16
C PRO A 311 21.94 5.53 22.94
N GLU A 312 22.54 5.69 21.75
CA GLU A 312 23.80 5.01 21.41
C GLU A 312 24.99 5.63 22.14
N LYS A 313 25.02 6.95 22.27
CA LYS A 313 26.07 7.65 23.03
C LYS A 313 26.00 7.38 24.52
N ASP A 314 24.80 7.19 25.10
CA ASP A 314 24.65 6.87 26.52
C ASP A 314 24.95 5.39 26.82
N ASN A 315 24.63 4.48 25.91
CA ASN A 315 25.06 3.08 26.00
C ASN A 315 26.59 2.96 25.88
N ALA A 316 27.22 3.68 24.96
CA ALA A 316 28.68 3.77 24.88
C ALA A 316 29.32 4.39 26.16
N LYS A 317 28.61 5.28 26.85
CA LYS A 317 29.01 5.83 28.17
C LYS A 317 28.70 4.91 29.36
N LYS A 318 27.81 3.92 29.21
CA LYS A 318 27.55 2.85 30.21
C LYS A 318 28.42 1.60 30.00
N GLU A 319 28.94 1.39 28.79
CA GLU A 319 29.95 0.38 28.49
C GLU A 319 31.44 0.70 28.79
N PRO A 320 31.86 1.74 29.54
CA PRO A 320 33.25 1.86 29.94
C PRO A 320 33.41 1.18 31.30
N ARG A 321 33.42 -0.16 31.35
CA ARG A 321 34.03 -0.92 32.47
C ARG A 321 34.24 -2.43 32.28
N LEU A 322 33.72 -3.09 31.24
CA LEU A 322 33.94 -4.53 31.05
C LEU A 322 34.77 -4.93 29.80
N LEU A 323 34.85 -4.08 28.77
CA LEU A 323 35.65 -4.38 27.56
C LEU A 323 37.07 -3.79 27.57
N LYS A 324 37.36 -2.82 28.45
CA LYS A 324 38.71 -2.25 28.58
C LYS A 324 39.76 -3.21 29.16
N SER A 325 39.35 -4.31 29.80
CA SER A 325 40.27 -5.33 30.32
C SER A 325 40.55 -6.48 29.34
N LEU A 326 39.74 -6.66 28.29
CA LEU A 326 39.99 -7.69 27.25
C LEU A 326 40.64 -7.12 25.98
N GLU A 327 40.38 -5.86 25.62
CA GLU A 327 40.99 -5.23 24.43
C GLU A 327 42.46 -4.82 24.64
N MET A 328 42.91 -4.67 25.90
CA MET A 328 44.33 -4.43 26.22
C MET A 328 45.19 -5.69 26.14
N ALA A 329 44.59 -6.88 26.19
CA ALA A 329 45.32 -8.15 26.10
C ALA A 329 45.50 -8.64 24.66
N THR A 330 44.62 -8.25 23.73
CA THR A 330 44.65 -8.67 22.32
C THR A 330 45.41 -7.71 21.41
N LYS A 331 45.48 -6.42 21.76
CA LYS A 331 46.28 -5.41 21.02
C LYS A 331 47.80 -5.55 21.15
N MET A 332 48.30 -6.43 22.02
CA MET A 332 49.73 -6.73 22.11
C MET A 332 50.21 -7.84 21.16
N ASP A 333 49.30 -8.66 20.60
CA ASP A 333 49.67 -9.78 19.71
C ASP A 333 49.52 -9.46 18.21
N GLU A 334 48.67 -8.51 17.81
CA GLU A 334 48.44 -8.19 16.38
C GLU A 334 49.40 -7.14 15.82
N LEU A 335 50.10 -6.37 16.67
CA LEU A 335 51.06 -5.33 16.24
C LEU A 335 52.46 -5.88 15.93
N GLU A 336 52.69 -7.20 16.08
CA GLU A 336 53.98 -7.84 15.80
C GLU A 336 54.05 -8.52 14.42
N TYR A 337 52.97 -8.49 13.61
CA TYR A 337 52.93 -9.17 12.30
C TYR A 337 52.79 -8.24 11.07
N GLU A 338 52.47 -6.96 11.23
CA GLU A 338 52.33 -6.01 10.10
C GLU A 338 53.52 -5.06 9.90
N TYR A 339 54.60 -5.20 10.70
CA TYR A 339 55.80 -4.36 10.58
C TYR A 339 56.87 -4.92 9.61
N GLU A 340 56.64 -6.08 8.96
CA GLU A 340 57.62 -6.71 8.07
C GLU A 340 57.23 -6.77 6.57
N THR A 341 56.03 -6.35 6.16
CA THR A 341 55.58 -6.48 4.74
C THR A 341 55.52 -5.18 3.93
N THR A 342 55.82 -4.02 4.51
CA THR A 342 55.79 -2.71 3.81
C THR A 342 57.18 -2.16 3.46
N LYS A 343 58.12 -3.05 3.09
CA LYS A 343 59.39 -2.68 2.44
C LYS A 343 59.68 -3.58 1.23
N ALA A 344 58.83 -3.55 0.20
CA ALA A 344 59.25 -3.84 -1.17
C ALA A 344 58.23 -3.33 -2.18
N ASN A 345 58.73 -2.48 -3.09
CA ASN A 345 58.21 -2.15 -4.42
C ASN A 345 57.09 -1.09 -4.51
N GLY A 346 57.52 0.13 -4.84
CA GLY A 346 56.74 1.04 -5.66
C GLY A 346 56.97 0.78 -7.16
N ILE A 347 56.09 1.34 -8.00
CA ILE A 347 56.34 2.10 -9.25
C ILE A 347 55.01 2.26 -10.02
N ASP A 348 54.74 3.53 -10.41
CA ASP A 348 53.96 4.12 -11.52
C ASP A 348 52.61 3.52 -12.00
N ASP A 349 51.57 4.36 -12.03
CA ASP A 349 51.08 4.93 -13.30
C ASP A 349 50.04 6.05 -13.09
N ALA A 350 50.18 7.11 -13.89
CA ALA A 350 49.31 8.27 -13.97
C ALA A 350 48.45 8.20 -15.23
N ILE A 351 47.12 8.39 -15.15
CA ILE A 351 46.29 8.87 -16.28
C ILE A 351 45.18 9.80 -15.77
N ASP A 352 45.13 10.95 -16.43
CA ASP A 352 44.24 12.12 -16.39
C ASP A 352 42.74 11.83 -16.67
N GLY A 353 41.86 12.72 -16.23
CA GLY A 353 40.42 12.65 -16.51
C GLY A 353 39.56 13.68 -15.78
N SER A 354 39.85 14.97 -15.97
CA SER A 354 38.95 16.06 -15.58
C SER A 354 37.53 15.91 -16.15
N ARG A 355 36.51 15.96 -15.28
CA ARG A 355 35.14 16.36 -15.64
C ARG A 355 34.59 17.21 -14.50
N ASP A 356 34.62 18.52 -14.73
CA ASP A 356 33.99 19.54 -13.90
C ASP A 356 32.51 19.18 -13.65
N PHE A 357 32.21 18.76 -12.42
CA PHE A 357 30.84 18.67 -11.94
C PHE A 357 30.39 20.11 -11.66
N ILE A 358 29.66 20.71 -12.59
CA ILE A 358 29.03 22.02 -12.41
C ILE A 358 28.06 21.90 -11.24
N ASP A 359 28.43 22.45 -10.09
CA ASP A 359 27.61 22.50 -8.89
C ASP A 359 26.47 23.50 -9.07
N TYR A 360 25.35 23.01 -9.59
CA TYR A 360 24.12 23.78 -9.76
C TYR A 360 23.56 24.30 -8.42
N ALA A 361 23.99 23.76 -7.27
CA ALA A 361 23.58 24.27 -5.95
C ALA A 361 24.17 25.67 -5.69
N GLN A 362 25.39 25.94 -6.18
CA GLN A 362 26.08 27.20 -5.93
C GLN A 362 25.56 28.35 -6.80
N ILE A 363 25.01 28.03 -7.99
CA ILE A 363 24.36 29.01 -8.87
C ILE A 363 23.00 29.44 -8.31
N LEU A 364 22.27 28.53 -7.66
CA LEU A 364 20.98 28.83 -7.01
C LEU A 364 21.12 29.62 -5.70
N LEU A 365 22.27 29.52 -5.03
CA LEU A 365 22.56 30.16 -3.73
C LEU A 365 23.37 31.46 -3.83
N SER A 366 23.76 31.88 -5.04
CA SER A 366 24.41 33.17 -5.31
C SER A 366 23.43 34.33 -5.12
N SER A 367 23.25 34.69 -3.86
CA SER A 367 22.53 35.87 -3.40
C SER A 367 23.40 37.12 -3.58
N LYS A 368 23.41 37.68 -4.80
CA LYS A 368 23.60 39.13 -4.92
C LYS A 368 22.23 39.78 -4.87
N ALA A 369 22.04 40.58 -3.82
CA ALA A 369 20.81 41.28 -3.50
C ALA A 369 20.23 42.01 -4.72
N THR A 370 19.17 41.44 -5.28
CA THR A 370 18.30 42.12 -6.25
C THR A 370 16.85 41.91 -5.83
N ASP A 371 16.20 43.04 -5.56
CA ASP A 371 14.77 43.30 -5.35
C ASP A 371 13.81 42.13 -5.04
N ARG A 372 13.19 42.22 -3.85
CA ARG A 372 12.09 41.40 -3.32
C ARG A 372 10.78 41.42 -4.15
N ARG A 373 10.82 41.82 -5.41
CA ARG A 373 9.67 41.81 -6.33
C ARG A 373 9.77 40.77 -7.45
N MET A 374 10.93 40.13 -7.67
CA MET A 374 11.13 39.22 -8.81
C MET A 374 11.14 37.72 -8.48
N ASP A 375 11.03 37.33 -7.21
CA ASP A 375 11.11 35.91 -6.80
C ASP A 375 9.79 35.12 -6.92
N PHE A 376 8.69 35.78 -7.34
CA PHE A 376 7.41 35.09 -7.53
C PHE A 376 7.23 34.47 -8.92
N GLU A 377 8.06 34.84 -9.91
CA GLU A 377 7.89 34.40 -11.31
C GLU A 377 8.74 33.17 -11.70
N ARG A 378 9.53 32.62 -10.77
CA ARG A 378 10.35 31.40 -11.00
C ARG A 378 9.94 30.20 -10.16
N SER A 379 8.91 30.33 -9.32
CA SER A 379 8.33 29.17 -8.66
C SER A 379 7.58 28.35 -9.71
N SER A 380 8.03 27.11 -9.94
CA SER A 380 7.26 26.15 -10.72
C SER A 380 5.84 26.12 -10.15
N VAL A 381 4.81 26.02 -11.01
CA VAL A 381 3.40 25.88 -10.61
C VAL A 381 3.21 24.81 -9.52
N ILE A 382 4.08 23.81 -9.52
CA ILE A 382 4.13 22.72 -8.54
C ILE A 382 4.61 23.20 -7.16
N THR A 383 5.62 24.07 -7.12
CA THR A 383 6.16 24.63 -5.86
C THR A 383 5.22 25.66 -5.23
N THR A 384 4.49 26.44 -6.04
CA THR A 384 3.42 27.31 -5.50
C THR A 384 2.28 26.48 -4.95
N THR A 385 1.84 25.43 -5.66
CA THR A 385 0.76 24.57 -5.17
C THR A 385 1.15 23.84 -3.89
N LEU A 386 2.41 23.42 -3.74
CA LEU A 386 2.88 22.80 -2.50
C LEU A 386 2.94 23.79 -1.33
N LEU A 387 3.35 25.04 -1.58
CA LEU A 387 3.33 26.08 -0.55
C LEU A 387 1.91 26.43 -0.10
N ASP A 388 0.95 26.54 -1.01
CA ASP A 388 -0.44 26.88 -0.70
C ASP A 388 -1.19 25.75 0.02
N VAL A 389 -0.81 24.51 -0.28
CA VAL A 389 -1.42 23.31 0.30
C VAL A 389 -0.82 22.95 1.66
N MET A 390 0.44 23.30 1.89
CA MET A 390 1.11 23.10 3.17
C MET A 390 1.11 24.40 3.96
N ASN A 391 0.06 24.57 4.77
CA ASN A 391 -0.04 25.71 5.67
C ASN A 391 0.84 25.51 6.91
N GLU A 392 1.15 26.64 7.57
CA GLU A 392 1.81 26.67 8.87
C GLU A 392 3.18 25.97 8.96
N TRP A 393 3.98 26.02 7.88
CA TRP A 393 5.42 25.74 8.02
C TRP A 393 5.93 26.56 9.20
N GLN A 394 6.49 25.90 10.22
CA GLN A 394 7.10 26.49 11.41
C GLN A 394 6.21 26.67 12.66
N LYS A 395 4.90 26.39 12.64
CA LYS A 395 4.09 26.40 13.86
C LYS A 395 4.30 25.10 14.64
N ILE A 396 5.42 25.08 15.37
CA ILE A 396 5.82 23.96 16.20
C ILE A 396 5.08 24.03 17.52
N THR A 397 4.09 23.15 17.66
CA THR A 397 3.34 22.96 18.91
C THR A 397 3.76 21.65 19.56
N ASP A 398 4.04 21.71 20.87
CA ASP A 398 4.22 20.54 21.71
C ASP A 398 2.86 19.83 21.83
N VAL A 399 2.63 18.77 21.05
CA VAL A 399 1.41 17.96 21.19
C VAL A 399 1.73 16.79 22.12
N ALA A 400 1.71 17.08 23.42
CA ALA A 400 2.14 16.12 24.44
C ALA A 400 1.04 15.12 24.86
N GLU A 401 -0.25 15.30 24.50
CA GLU A 401 -1.33 14.48 25.07
C GLU A 401 -2.00 13.48 24.10
N MET A 402 -2.31 13.86 22.86
CA MET A 402 -3.19 13.04 22.01
C MET A 402 -2.60 11.69 21.54
N LEU A 403 -1.26 11.58 21.44
CA LEU A 403 -0.59 10.37 20.94
C LEU A 403 -0.06 9.44 22.03
N MET A 404 -0.28 9.76 23.31
CA MET A 404 0.21 8.97 24.45
C MET A 404 -0.68 7.78 24.81
N ARG A 405 -1.70 7.44 24.00
CA ARG A 405 -2.53 6.26 24.26
C ARG A 405 -1.81 4.94 24.02
N GLU A 406 -0.87 4.89 23.07
CA GLU A 406 0.03 3.74 22.92
C GLU A 406 1.42 4.22 22.48
N PRO A 407 2.48 3.97 23.24
CA PRO A 407 3.82 4.16 22.72
C PRO A 407 3.95 3.29 21.46
N SER A 408 4.39 3.94 20.40
CA SER A 408 5.04 3.35 19.24
C SER A 408 5.66 1.98 19.56
N SER A 409 5.40 0.99 18.71
CA SER A 409 5.96 -0.36 18.83
C SER A 409 7.48 -0.42 18.74
N THR A 410 8.14 0.72 18.52
CA THR A 410 9.58 0.91 18.67
C THR A 410 9.92 1.21 20.13
N SER A 411 10.52 0.21 20.76
CA SER A 411 11.25 0.23 22.04
C SER A 411 10.50 -0.29 23.27
N GLN A 412 10.77 -1.57 23.58
CA GLN A 412 10.80 -2.08 24.96
C GLN A 412 11.99 -1.50 25.76
N GLN A 413 12.49 -0.31 25.41
CA GLN A 413 13.61 0.31 26.11
C GLN A 413 13.05 1.20 27.22
N ARG A 414 13.35 0.86 28.47
CA ARG A 414 13.10 1.75 29.61
C ARG A 414 14.12 2.87 29.58
N TYR A 415 13.69 4.07 29.20
CA TYR A 415 14.50 5.27 29.33
C TYR A 415 14.69 5.64 30.81
N PRO A 416 15.83 6.27 31.17
CA PRO A 416 16.03 6.89 32.48
C PRO A 416 14.93 7.91 32.84
N ALA A 417 14.66 8.13 34.13
CA ALA A 417 13.55 8.98 34.61
C ALA A 417 13.68 10.47 34.21
N ASP A 418 14.92 10.92 33.92
CA ASP A 418 15.26 12.25 33.43
C ASP A 418 15.07 12.42 31.92
N VAL A 419 14.77 11.33 31.19
CA VAL A 419 14.63 11.32 29.73
C VAL A 419 13.16 11.21 29.34
N ARG A 420 12.72 12.07 28.42
CA ARG A 420 11.34 12.11 27.93
C ARG A 420 11.32 12.24 26.40
N THR A 421 10.34 11.58 25.78
CA THR A 421 10.04 11.77 24.36
C THR A 421 9.12 12.97 24.20
N ILE A 422 9.48 13.89 23.32
CA ILE A 422 8.74 15.10 23.02
C ILE A 422 8.28 15.03 21.58
N PHE A 423 6.99 15.22 21.36
CA PHE A 423 6.38 15.23 20.03
C PHE A 423 6.12 16.67 19.60
N MET A 424 6.65 17.03 18.44
CA MET A 424 6.49 18.35 17.87
C MET A 424 5.82 18.28 16.51
N GLN A 425 4.79 19.09 16.33
CA GLN A 425 4.15 19.26 15.03
C GLN A 425 5.05 20.12 14.12
N ILE A 426 5.35 19.66 12.91
CA ILE A 426 6.20 20.39 11.96
C ILE A 426 5.36 21.22 10.98
N CYS A 427 4.40 20.57 10.35
CA CYS A 427 3.53 21.16 9.34
C CYS A 427 2.19 20.42 9.27
N THR A 428 1.22 21.08 8.65
CA THR A 428 -0.09 20.54 8.31
C THR A 428 -0.21 20.39 6.80
N PHE A 429 -0.65 19.23 6.36
CA PHE A 429 -0.97 18.92 4.97
C PHE A 429 -2.47 19.09 4.74
N ASN A 430 -2.84 19.93 3.78
CA ASN A 430 -4.23 20.09 3.35
C ASN A 430 -4.51 19.36 2.05
N ARG A 431 -5.78 19.39 1.62
CA ARG A 431 -6.23 18.93 0.31
C ARG A 431 -5.29 19.39 -0.81
N GLY A 432 -4.83 18.44 -1.63
CA GLY A 432 -3.86 18.66 -2.71
C GLY A 432 -2.44 18.20 -2.37
N ALA A 433 -2.16 17.86 -1.11
CA ALA A 433 -0.81 17.50 -0.66
C ALA A 433 -0.40 16.14 -1.18
N CYS A 434 0.90 15.93 -1.35
CA CYS A 434 1.46 14.60 -1.58
C CYS A 434 2.67 14.34 -0.68
N PHE A 435 2.79 13.09 -0.21
CA PHE A 435 3.90 12.61 0.63
C PHE A 435 4.05 11.08 0.45
N GLY A 436 5.14 10.50 0.95
CA GLY A 436 5.52 9.11 0.72
C GLY A 436 6.34 8.89 -0.55
N LEU A 437 6.93 9.95 -1.11
CA LEU A 437 7.80 9.90 -2.30
C LEU A 437 9.18 9.29 -1.98
N GLY A 438 9.48 9.11 -0.69
CA GLY A 438 10.76 8.66 -0.18
C GLY A 438 11.59 9.80 0.41
N GLU A 439 10.92 10.85 0.91
CA GLU A 439 11.47 11.87 1.78
C GLU A 439 12.06 11.29 3.08
N ASN A 440 12.85 12.09 3.79
CA ASN A 440 13.44 11.67 5.06
C ASN A 440 12.38 11.66 6.18
N MET A 441 11.93 10.45 6.53
CA MET A 441 10.92 10.18 7.55
C MET A 441 11.50 9.62 8.87
N ILE A 442 12.81 9.72 9.11
CA ILE A 442 13.42 9.27 10.36
C ILE A 442 12.80 10.04 11.53
N ASN A 443 12.34 9.32 12.55
CA ASN A 443 11.65 9.85 13.74
C ASN A 443 10.36 10.65 13.46
N ARG A 444 9.81 10.54 12.24
CA ARG A 444 8.66 11.32 11.78
C ARG A 444 7.46 10.44 11.49
N ARG A 445 6.27 10.99 11.75
CA ARG A 445 4.99 10.36 11.47
C ARG A 445 4.01 11.36 10.90
N ILE A 446 3.22 10.89 9.95
CA ILE A 446 2.07 11.61 9.42
C ILE A 446 0.82 11.00 10.01
N VAL A 447 0.04 11.83 10.69
CA VAL A 447 -1.18 11.42 11.41
C VAL A 447 -2.36 12.23 10.89
N ALA A 448 -3.50 11.58 10.71
CA ALA A 448 -4.74 12.23 10.35
C ALA A 448 -5.24 13.12 11.50
N THR A 449 -5.51 14.40 11.24
CA THR A 449 -6.13 15.31 12.24
C THR A 449 -7.65 15.26 12.12
N SER A 450 -8.18 15.18 10.90
CA SER A 450 -9.58 14.94 10.60
C SER A 450 -9.78 13.55 9.97
N SER A 451 -11.01 13.20 9.61
CA SER A 451 -11.20 12.10 8.65
C SER A 451 -10.55 12.52 7.32
N VAL A 452 -9.70 11.64 6.78
CA VAL A 452 -8.83 11.93 5.65
C VAL A 452 -9.09 10.93 4.54
N ARG A 453 -9.31 11.41 3.33
CA ARG A 453 -9.38 10.58 2.13
C ARG A 453 -8.12 10.74 1.31
N CYS A 454 -7.42 9.64 1.09
CA CYS A 454 -6.19 9.61 0.30
C CYS A 454 -6.35 8.77 -0.96
N PHE A 455 -5.83 9.29 -2.06
CA PHE A 455 -5.55 8.54 -3.28
C PHE A 455 -4.11 8.00 -3.18
N LEU A 456 -3.97 6.69 -3.19
CA LEU A 456 -2.72 5.99 -2.96
C LEU A 456 -2.18 5.43 -4.26
N VAL A 457 -0.96 5.80 -4.62
CA VAL A 457 -0.29 5.31 -5.84
C VAL A 457 0.98 4.55 -5.45
N PRO A 458 1.24 3.35 -5.98
CA PRO A 458 2.48 2.64 -5.69
C PRO A 458 3.73 3.47 -6.05
N ARG A 459 4.68 3.55 -5.11
CA ARG A 459 5.90 4.36 -5.24
C ARG A 459 6.80 3.90 -6.38
N TYR A 460 6.88 2.58 -6.62
CA TYR A 460 7.69 2.03 -7.72
C TYR A 460 7.19 2.54 -9.07
N TRP A 461 5.87 2.57 -9.26
CA TRP A 461 5.25 2.97 -10.51
C TRP A 461 5.45 4.47 -10.79
N LEU A 462 5.29 5.31 -9.76
CA LEU A 462 5.56 6.75 -9.89
C LEU A 462 7.02 7.07 -10.22
N ARG A 463 7.97 6.27 -9.71
CA ARG A 463 9.39 6.44 -10.02
C ARG A 463 9.71 6.11 -11.48
N ILE A 464 9.09 5.08 -12.04
CA ILE A 464 9.23 4.73 -13.46
C ILE A 464 8.61 5.84 -14.32
N HIS A 465 7.43 6.33 -13.93
CA HIS A 465 6.71 7.39 -14.64
C HIS A 465 7.05 8.81 -14.12
N ASN A 466 8.34 9.11 -13.96
CA ASN A 466 8.83 10.40 -13.48
C ASN A 466 9.04 11.41 -14.63
N ARG A 467 7.94 11.82 -15.28
CA ARG A 467 7.99 12.85 -16.34
C ARG A 467 8.56 14.17 -15.79
N ALA A 468 9.51 14.76 -16.52
CA ALA A 468 10.15 16.04 -16.17
C ALA A 468 10.80 16.11 -14.77
N ASN A 469 11.14 14.95 -14.21
CA ASN A 469 11.70 14.79 -12.88
C ASN A 469 10.91 15.51 -11.76
N ILE A 470 9.59 15.53 -11.89
CA ILE A 470 8.70 16.24 -10.96
C ILE A 470 8.84 15.67 -9.54
N TRP A 471 8.86 14.35 -9.39
CA TRP A 471 8.80 13.71 -8.07
C TRP A 471 10.06 13.91 -7.24
N GLU A 472 11.25 13.90 -7.86
CA GLU A 472 12.48 14.20 -7.13
C GLU A 472 12.54 15.66 -6.72
N ARG A 473 12.03 16.58 -7.55
CA ARG A 473 11.92 18.00 -7.19
C ARG A 473 10.98 18.23 -6.01
N VAL A 474 9.84 17.54 -5.99
CA VAL A 474 8.92 17.59 -4.85
C VAL A 474 9.57 17.02 -3.60
N LYS A 475 10.26 15.88 -3.71
CA LYS A 475 11.01 15.29 -2.60
C LYS A 475 12.05 16.26 -2.04
N LEU A 476 12.92 16.82 -2.89
CA LEU A 476 13.95 17.78 -2.49
C LEU A 476 13.33 19.03 -1.86
N PHE A 477 12.19 19.49 -2.39
CA PHE A 477 11.45 20.60 -1.80
C PHE A 477 10.98 20.28 -0.38
N LEU A 478 10.34 19.12 -0.16
CA LEU A 478 9.91 18.68 1.17
C LEU A 478 11.09 18.55 2.14
N ASP A 479 12.16 17.86 1.72
CA ASP A 479 13.37 17.67 2.53
C ASP A 479 14.05 19.01 2.88
N SER A 480 14.02 20.01 1.98
CA SER A 480 14.56 21.36 2.25
C SER A 480 13.75 22.16 3.27
N LYS A 481 12.45 21.85 3.40
CA LYS A 481 11.53 22.58 4.28
C LYS A 481 11.37 21.93 5.63
N PHE A 482 11.64 20.62 5.73
CA PHE A 482 11.66 19.95 7.01
C PHE A 482 12.84 20.46 7.86
N PRO A 483 12.59 20.94 9.09
CA PRO A 483 13.65 21.40 9.96
C PRO A 483 14.54 20.22 10.38
N THR A 484 15.79 20.51 10.72
CA THR A 484 16.69 19.51 11.30
C THR A 484 16.37 19.30 12.78
N GLU A 485 16.77 18.16 13.34
CA GLU A 485 16.58 17.83 14.76
C GLU A 485 17.16 18.92 15.69
N GLY A 486 18.31 19.50 15.32
CA GLY A 486 18.92 20.62 16.05
C GLY A 486 18.08 21.90 16.02
N GLN A 487 17.55 22.28 14.85
CA GLN A 487 16.67 23.45 14.73
C GLN A 487 15.35 23.26 15.50
N LEU A 488 14.82 22.04 15.50
CA LEU A 488 13.65 21.67 16.30
C LEU A 488 13.96 21.82 17.80
N PHE A 489 15.13 21.35 18.23
CA PHE A 489 15.55 21.45 19.63
C PHE A 489 15.72 22.90 20.10
N GLU A 490 16.36 23.75 19.29
CA GLU A 490 16.52 25.18 19.61
C GLU A 490 15.15 25.87 19.78
N LYS A 491 14.20 25.55 18.90
CA LYS A 491 12.82 26.06 19.01
C LYS A 491 12.13 25.54 20.26
N PHE A 492 12.29 24.26 20.59
CA PHE A 492 11.77 23.67 21.82
C PHE A 492 12.30 24.39 23.07
N VAL A 493 13.62 24.58 23.17
CA VAL A 493 14.25 25.28 24.31
C VAL A 493 13.77 26.73 24.39
N THR A 494 13.66 27.41 23.26
CA THR A 494 13.15 28.79 23.19
C THR A 494 11.70 28.87 23.67
N ASN A 495 10.84 27.95 23.24
CA ASN A 495 9.45 27.86 23.68
C ASN A 495 9.35 27.59 25.19
N ARG A 496 10.19 26.71 25.74
CA ARG A 496 10.22 26.43 27.19
C ARG A 496 10.68 27.63 28.01
N ARG A 497 11.74 28.32 27.58
CA ARG A 497 12.20 29.57 28.21
C ARG A 497 11.13 30.65 28.17
N TRP A 498 10.42 30.79 27.05
CA TRP A 498 9.31 31.72 26.93
C TRP A 498 8.15 31.38 27.86
N LEU A 499 7.79 30.10 28.00
CA LEU A 499 6.74 29.67 28.93
C LEU A 499 7.13 29.93 30.39
N GLU A 500 8.37 29.66 30.77
CA GLU A 500 8.88 29.99 32.10
C GLU A 500 8.84 31.51 32.33
N TYR A 501 9.33 32.31 31.39
CA TYR A 501 9.27 33.76 31.44
C TYR A 501 7.83 34.30 31.54
N LYS A 502 6.90 33.75 30.76
CA LYS A 502 5.48 34.12 30.80
C LYS A 502 4.89 33.84 32.18
N LYS A 503 5.20 32.69 32.79
CA LYS A 503 4.74 32.35 34.15
C LYS A 503 5.31 33.32 35.18
N THR A 504 6.62 33.57 35.15
CA THR A 504 7.26 34.52 36.08
C THR A 504 6.69 35.93 35.92
N LEU A 505 6.45 36.38 34.68
CA LEU A 505 5.86 37.69 34.41
C LEU A 505 4.42 37.79 34.95
N ILE A 506 3.60 36.74 34.79
CA ILE A 506 2.24 36.69 35.34
C ILE A 506 2.29 36.73 36.87
N GLU A 507 3.20 35.97 37.50
CA GLU A 507 3.38 35.98 38.95
C GLU A 507 3.85 37.34 39.46
N ASP A 508 4.79 37.99 38.77
CA ASP A 508 5.31 39.30 39.12
C ASP A 508 4.25 40.39 38.96
N ILE A 509 3.46 40.36 37.89
CA ILE A 509 2.31 41.24 37.71
C ILE A 509 1.25 40.97 38.80
N GLY A 510 1.02 39.71 39.18
CA GLY A 510 0.14 39.34 40.28
C GLY A 510 0.62 39.87 41.64
N ARG A 511 1.94 39.94 41.85
CA ARG A 511 2.56 40.44 43.09
C ARG A 511 2.67 41.97 43.13
N GLN A 512 2.96 42.62 42.00
CA GLN A 512 3.17 44.08 41.88
C GLN A 512 1.90 44.86 41.48
N GLY A 513 0.92 44.20 40.89
CA GLY A 513 -0.33 44.81 40.47
C GLY A 513 -1.14 45.32 41.65
N ARG A 514 -1.65 46.56 41.57
CA ARG A 514 -2.71 47.02 42.47
C ARG A 514 -3.88 46.04 42.34
N ARG A 515 -4.42 45.53 43.46
CA ARG A 515 -5.69 44.79 43.48
C ARG A 515 -6.82 45.71 42.99
N ILE A 516 -7.05 45.72 41.68
CA ILE A 516 -8.24 46.34 41.12
C ILE A 516 -9.41 45.49 41.61
N HIS A 517 -10.29 46.08 42.42
CA HIS A 517 -11.57 45.45 42.77
C HIS A 517 -12.43 45.49 41.52
N SER A 518 -12.24 44.48 40.67
CA SER A 518 -13.04 44.26 39.49
C SER A 518 -14.08 43.20 39.84
N ASN A 519 -15.36 43.52 39.67
CA ASN A 519 -16.46 42.55 39.75
C ASN A 519 -16.53 41.66 38.49
N VAL A 520 -15.56 41.77 37.59
CA VAL A 520 -15.46 40.99 36.36
C VAL A 520 -15.01 39.57 36.73
N THR A 521 -15.92 38.63 36.53
CA THR A 521 -15.73 37.20 36.72
C THR A 521 -15.13 36.56 35.47
N ILE A 522 -14.59 35.34 35.58
CA ILE A 522 -14.11 34.55 34.44
C ILE A 522 -15.18 34.34 33.36
N HIS A 523 -16.46 34.48 33.72
CA HIS A 523 -17.60 34.35 32.81
C HIS A 523 -17.80 35.58 31.90
N ASP A 524 -17.26 36.74 32.30
CA ASP A 524 -17.30 38.00 31.54
C ASP A 524 -16.22 38.06 30.45
N VAL A 525 -15.27 37.13 30.48
CA VAL A 525 -14.29 36.94 29.41
C VAL A 525 -14.92 36.08 28.29
N PRO A 526 -14.91 36.52 27.02
CA PRO A 526 -15.42 35.73 25.90
C PRO A 526 -14.89 34.29 25.91
N TYR A 527 -15.78 33.32 25.64
CA TYR A 527 -15.45 31.90 25.71
C TYR A 527 -14.23 31.50 24.86
N ALA A 528 -14.04 32.15 23.71
CA ALA A 528 -12.89 31.94 22.83
C ALA A 528 -11.52 32.23 23.49
N ILE A 529 -11.46 33.16 24.44
CA ILE A 529 -10.23 33.52 25.16
C ILE A 529 -9.96 32.56 26.33
N ARG A 530 -11.02 31.95 26.89
CA ARG A 530 -10.91 30.95 27.97
C ARG A 530 -10.26 29.65 27.48
N ILE A 531 -10.70 29.14 26.33
CA ILE A 531 -10.17 27.90 25.75
C ILE A 531 -8.66 27.96 25.48
N ALA A 532 -8.13 29.12 25.07
CA ALA A 532 -6.70 29.28 24.78
C ALA A 532 -5.81 29.19 26.03
N ASN A 533 -6.36 29.42 27.23
CA ASN A 533 -5.60 29.35 28.49
C ASN A 533 -5.68 27.95 29.14
N ASP A 534 -6.80 27.24 29.02
CA ASP A 534 -6.95 25.90 29.62
C ASP A 534 -6.03 24.85 28.97
N ILE A 535 -5.72 24.97 27.68
CA ILE A 535 -4.76 24.10 26.97
C ILE A 535 -3.33 24.22 27.55
N GLY A 536 -3.02 25.29 28.29
CA GLY A 536 -1.72 25.51 28.93
C GLY A 536 -1.70 25.38 30.46
N ALA A 537 -2.86 25.15 31.10
CA ALA A 537 -3.02 25.28 32.55
C ALA A 537 -3.30 23.95 33.28
N GLU A 538 -3.77 22.90 32.61
CA GLU A 538 -3.77 21.55 33.19
C GLU A 538 -2.41 20.90 32.93
N MET A 539 -1.50 21.11 33.88
CA MET A 539 -0.12 20.65 33.91
C MET A 539 0.13 19.82 35.15
#